data_AF-A0A076GY41-F1
#
_entry.id   AF-A0A076GY41-F1
#
_cell.length_a   1.000
_cell.length_b   1.000
_cell.length_c   1.000
_cell.angle_alpha   90.00
_cell.angle_beta   90.00
_cell.angle_gamma   90.00
#
_symmetry.space_group_name_H-M   'P 1'
#
loop_
_entity.id
_entity.type
_entity.pdbx_description
1 polymer ?
#
loop_
_entity_poly.entity_id
_entity_poly.type
_entity_poly.pdbx_seq_one_letter_code
_entity_poly.pdbx_strand_id
1 'polypeptide(L)'
;MNNEMKHQKFNMFALVVGPGAGSKYLHTLLDSHPEMYAIPGYCMMYFYPHYFDIYKSVRSNFDLINILLDRIPPIYDTRIMPGSETLDQLGEDGNEYMHVEKRYFLQKVLSYLPSSILDIASSADVLLALHKAHFDFFSTLIYNNKMPKNILYHIHCDAYLPFLMKDFPDSKIISMIRIPSVNISRRLRSSMLEADIVKLNALDYYFVKSSVISKISCYHFRALNYYAKVSTEIFFVDYQALVNDQINIVNSLLKQLGLHGFSDSCLTPTFAGKPHKLRFYEKHRNMTIETINSNSKSISSKPRLILDAIYSAKLEGHSIPFIIKFKYILETFMLRDYEKAELAQFFSLSSIFSYFNNISRVVALSPRQYDFLHGYFRFKWSTPQSYIKMVNFLNKPHLNSALSNFQKTNLILFYIAIYFVSCFAIFLSLFKRRYYQLMLLSLDPIQNGRLID
;
A
#
# COMPACT_ATOMS: atom_id res chain seq x y z
N MET A 1 22.84 24.39 -16.54
CA MET A 1 22.68 23.01 -16.04
C MET A 1 23.52 22.09 -16.91
N ASN A 2 24.46 21.35 -16.32
CA ASN A 2 25.45 20.52 -17.04
C ASN A 2 24.78 19.37 -17.80
N ASN A 3 25.21 19.17 -19.06
CA ASN A 3 24.83 18.05 -19.93
C ASN A 3 25.10 16.66 -19.30
N GLU A 4 25.90 16.57 -18.25
CA GLU A 4 26.27 15.31 -17.58
C GLU A 4 25.08 14.59 -16.91
N MET A 5 24.07 15.30 -16.41
CA MET A 5 22.91 14.66 -15.74
C MET A 5 21.89 14.03 -16.71
N LYS A 6 22.00 14.30 -18.02
CA LYS A 6 21.11 13.71 -19.04
C LYS A 6 21.47 12.25 -19.35
N HIS A 7 22.68 11.80 -19.00
CA HIS A 7 23.19 10.46 -19.28
C HIS A 7 23.49 9.62 -18.03
N GLN A 8 23.18 10.13 -16.83
CA GLN A 8 23.42 9.39 -15.59
C GLN A 8 22.47 8.18 -15.52
N LYS A 9 23.04 6.97 -15.64
CA LYS A 9 22.32 5.72 -15.36
C LYS A 9 22.00 5.67 -13.87
N PHE A 10 20.71 5.62 -13.54
CA PHE A 10 20.22 5.43 -12.17
C PHE A 10 20.01 3.95 -11.90
N ASN A 11 20.29 3.52 -10.67
CA ASN A 11 19.98 2.19 -10.18
C ASN A 11 18.67 2.27 -9.38
N MET A 12 17.67 1.49 -9.77
CA MET A 12 16.39 1.48 -9.07
C MET A 12 16.32 0.31 -8.07
N PHE A 13 15.92 0.63 -6.85
CA PHE A 13 15.58 -0.35 -5.82
C PHE A 13 14.09 -0.29 -5.55
N ALA A 14 13.40 -1.40 -5.81
CA ALA A 14 11.97 -1.52 -5.60
C ALA A 14 11.68 -1.93 -4.15
N LEU A 15 11.25 -1.01 -3.30
CA LEU A 15 10.80 -1.35 -1.96
C LEU A 15 9.32 -1.70 -1.99
N VAL A 16 8.99 -2.97 -1.82
CA VAL A 16 7.61 -3.47 -1.83
C VAL A 16 7.14 -3.85 -0.43
N VAL A 17 5.86 -3.63 -0.17
CA VAL A 17 5.21 -4.08 1.09
C VAL A 17 5.25 -5.60 1.20
N GLY A 18 5.18 -6.30 0.06
CA GLY A 18 5.22 -7.76 -0.02
C GLY A 18 4.17 -8.45 0.86
N PRO A 19 4.37 -9.72 1.24
CA PRO A 19 3.47 -10.42 2.16
C PRO A 19 3.57 -9.89 3.61
N GLY A 20 4.34 -8.82 3.86
CA GLY A 20 4.64 -8.30 5.18
C GLY A 20 3.94 -6.98 5.54
N ALA A 21 4.63 -6.25 6.41
CA ALA A 21 4.33 -4.89 6.87
C ALA A 21 5.65 -4.18 7.16
N GLY A 22 5.62 -2.86 7.37
CA GLY A 22 6.81 -2.11 7.79
C GLY A 22 7.67 -1.54 6.67
N SER A 23 7.25 -1.63 5.41
CA SER A 23 8.01 -1.03 4.30
C SER A 23 8.15 0.47 4.45
N LYS A 24 7.16 1.15 5.06
CA LYS A 24 7.25 2.58 5.40
C LYS A 24 8.34 2.85 6.44
N TYR A 25 8.45 1.99 7.45
CA TYR A 25 9.47 2.11 8.48
C TYR A 25 10.86 1.85 7.91
N LEU A 26 11.03 0.79 7.11
CA LEU A 26 12.29 0.53 6.41
C LEU A 26 12.65 1.69 5.46
N HIS A 27 11.67 2.24 4.73
CA HIS A 27 11.87 3.40 3.88
C HIS A 27 12.48 4.56 4.68
N THR A 28 11.89 4.94 5.81
CA THR A 28 12.39 6.07 6.62
C THR A 28 13.75 5.81 7.22
N LEU A 29 14.13 4.55 7.46
CA LEU A 29 15.46 4.18 7.95
C LEU A 29 16.52 4.24 6.84
N LEU A 30 16.12 4.03 5.58
CA LEU A 30 17.00 4.13 4.41
C LEU A 30 17.05 5.54 3.82
N ASP A 31 16.08 6.39 4.17
CA ASP A 31 16.11 7.81 3.81
C ASP A 31 17.37 8.47 4.37
N SER A 32 17.87 9.50 3.67
CA SER A 32 19.09 10.22 4.03
C SER A 32 20.39 9.41 4.00
N HIS A 33 20.35 8.14 3.58
CA HIS A 33 21.57 7.39 3.30
C HIS A 33 22.36 8.09 2.17
N PRO A 34 23.66 8.42 2.33
CA PRO A 34 24.40 9.26 1.38
C PRO A 34 24.42 8.74 -0.08
N GLU A 35 24.26 7.43 -0.25
CA GLU A 35 24.28 6.77 -1.56
C GLU A 35 22.88 6.43 -2.11
N MET A 36 21.80 6.76 -1.40
CA MET A 36 20.44 6.41 -1.80
C MET A 36 19.51 7.61 -1.65
N TYR A 37 18.60 7.77 -2.60
CA TYR A 37 17.58 8.81 -2.54
C TYR A 37 16.18 8.21 -2.69
N ALA A 38 15.21 8.73 -1.94
CA ALA A 38 13.86 8.20 -1.90
C ALA A 38 12.82 9.33 -1.92
N ILE A 39 11.65 9.04 -2.50
CA ILE A 39 10.41 9.79 -2.23
C ILE A 39 9.48 8.84 -1.48
N PRO A 40 8.81 9.26 -0.39
CA PRO A 40 7.92 8.43 0.40
C PRO A 40 6.92 7.68 -0.45
N GLY A 41 6.72 6.43 -0.04
CA GLY A 41 5.80 5.54 -0.71
C GLY A 41 4.39 6.12 -0.83
N TYR A 42 3.89 6.88 0.15
CA TYR A 42 2.55 7.45 0.06
C TYR A 42 2.39 8.50 -1.04
N CYS A 43 3.40 9.34 -1.23
CA CYS A 43 3.41 10.35 -2.29
C CYS A 43 3.33 9.69 -3.67
N MET A 44 3.94 8.51 -3.82
CA MET A 44 4.10 7.84 -5.11
C MET A 44 3.34 6.51 -5.26
N MET A 45 2.54 6.13 -4.27
CA MET A 45 1.92 4.80 -4.13
C MET A 45 1.13 4.36 -5.37
N TYR A 46 0.50 5.32 -6.06
CA TYR A 46 -0.35 5.09 -7.23
C TYR A 46 0.20 5.72 -8.50
N PHE A 47 1.51 6.01 -8.57
CA PHE A 47 2.14 6.62 -9.73
C PHE A 47 1.79 5.88 -11.04
N TYR A 48 2.09 4.58 -11.15
CA TYR A 48 1.84 3.80 -12.37
C TYR A 48 0.36 3.79 -12.79
N PRO A 49 -0.60 3.46 -11.91
CA PRO A 49 -2.02 3.57 -12.24
C PRO A 49 -2.45 4.97 -12.68
N HIS A 50 -1.97 6.03 -12.02
CA HIS A 50 -2.30 7.40 -12.42
C HIS A 50 -1.70 7.74 -13.79
N TYR A 51 -0.43 7.43 -14.01
CA TYR A 51 0.24 7.63 -15.29
C TYR A 51 -0.52 6.91 -16.41
N PHE A 52 -0.81 5.61 -16.27
CA PHE A 52 -1.49 4.83 -17.31
C PHE A 52 -2.95 5.24 -17.54
N ASP A 53 -3.57 5.90 -16.58
CA ASP A 53 -4.90 6.48 -16.75
C ASP A 53 -4.87 7.82 -17.51
N ILE A 54 -3.83 8.63 -17.28
CA ILE A 54 -3.71 9.98 -17.86
C ILE A 54 -3.11 9.95 -19.26
N TYR A 55 -2.06 9.15 -19.50
CA TYR A 55 -1.29 9.20 -20.75
C TYR A 55 -2.13 8.93 -22.01
N LYS A 56 -3.27 8.23 -21.87
CA LYS A 56 -4.17 7.92 -22.99
C LYS A 56 -5.02 9.09 -23.44
N SER A 57 -5.21 10.12 -22.60
CA SER A 57 -6.15 11.21 -22.85
C SER A 57 -5.50 12.58 -23.02
N VAL A 58 -4.22 12.71 -22.70
CA VAL A 58 -3.46 13.96 -22.80
C VAL A 58 -2.73 14.08 -24.12
N ARG A 59 -2.49 15.32 -24.54
CA ARG A 59 -1.76 15.65 -25.78
C ARG A 59 -0.42 16.33 -25.54
N SER A 60 -0.09 16.64 -24.30
CA SER A 60 1.15 17.32 -23.94
C SER A 60 1.72 16.78 -22.63
N ASN A 61 3.04 16.87 -22.48
CA ASN A 61 3.71 16.60 -21.20
C ASN A 61 3.28 17.59 -20.11
N PHE A 62 2.94 18.83 -20.48
CA PHE A 62 2.40 19.81 -19.54
C PHE A 62 1.11 19.29 -18.89
N ASP A 63 0.13 18.85 -19.70
CA ASP A 63 -1.13 18.31 -19.20
C ASP A 63 -0.91 17.03 -18.39
N LEU A 64 -0.05 16.13 -18.88
CA LEU A 64 0.31 14.91 -18.17
C LEU A 64 0.80 15.20 -16.75
N ILE A 65 1.83 16.05 -16.62
CA ILE A 65 2.43 16.36 -15.30
C ILE A 65 1.45 17.17 -14.46
N ASN A 66 0.76 18.16 -15.02
CA ASN A 66 -0.16 18.99 -14.26
C ASN A 66 -1.29 18.17 -13.61
N ILE A 67 -1.91 17.26 -14.38
CA ILE A 67 -2.95 16.35 -13.88
C ILE A 67 -2.36 15.33 -12.91
N LEU A 68 -1.15 14.82 -13.17
CA LEU A 68 -0.51 13.89 -12.24
C LEU A 68 -0.28 14.56 -10.88
N LEU A 69 0.24 15.79 -10.85
CA LEU A 69 0.45 16.55 -9.61
C LEU A 69 -0.85 16.86 -8.86
N ASP A 70 -2.00 16.98 -9.53
CA ASP A 70 -3.30 17.08 -8.85
C ASP A 70 -3.70 15.77 -8.14
N ARG A 71 -3.21 14.62 -8.62
CA ARG A 71 -3.55 13.30 -8.07
C ARG A 71 -2.54 12.77 -7.06
N ILE A 72 -1.32 13.31 -7.05
CA ILE A 72 -0.27 13.01 -6.07
C ILE A 72 0.29 14.29 -5.40
N PRO A 73 -0.55 15.15 -4.82
CA PRO A 73 -0.10 16.42 -4.26
C PRO A 73 0.94 16.33 -3.12
N PRO A 74 1.00 15.27 -2.29
CA PRO A 74 2.06 15.13 -1.27
C PRO A 74 3.50 15.25 -1.80
N ILE A 75 3.73 15.08 -3.11
CA ILE A 75 5.08 15.17 -3.69
C ILE A 75 5.66 16.59 -3.67
N TYR A 76 4.81 17.62 -3.63
CA TYR A 76 5.24 19.02 -3.55
C TYR A 76 4.72 19.73 -2.30
N ASP A 77 3.67 19.22 -1.65
CA ASP A 77 3.18 19.74 -0.37
C ASP A 77 2.64 18.61 0.50
N THR A 78 3.39 18.24 1.54
CA THR A 78 3.07 17.09 2.40
C THR A 78 1.85 17.32 3.30
N ARG A 79 1.36 18.56 3.41
CA ARG A 79 0.13 18.90 4.14
C ARG A 79 -1.11 18.57 3.33
N ILE A 80 -1.00 18.43 2.01
CA ILE A 80 -2.11 18.05 1.15
C ILE A 80 -2.20 16.53 1.16
N MET A 81 -3.28 15.99 1.72
CA MET A 81 -3.45 14.55 1.93
C MET A 81 -2.35 13.93 2.81
N PRO A 82 -2.18 14.37 4.08
CA PRO A 82 -1.10 13.90 4.96
C PRO A 82 -1.17 12.39 5.28
N GLY A 83 -2.33 11.78 5.01
CA GLY A 83 -2.55 10.35 5.21
C GLY A 83 -2.38 9.94 6.67
N SER A 84 -2.03 8.68 6.88
CA SER A 84 -1.69 8.14 8.22
C SER A 84 -0.18 8.17 8.49
N GLU A 85 0.57 8.89 7.67
CA GLU A 85 2.04 8.86 7.67
C GLU A 85 2.65 10.09 8.34
N THR A 86 1.82 11.02 8.84
CA THR A 86 2.29 12.20 9.57
C THR A 86 3.38 12.96 8.80
N LEU A 87 3.29 13.00 7.47
CA LEU A 87 4.24 13.72 6.60
C LEU A 87 4.08 15.24 6.72
N ASP A 88 3.01 15.68 7.35
CA ASP A 88 2.72 17.05 7.80
C ASP A 88 3.29 17.36 9.19
N GLN A 89 3.99 16.41 9.83
CA GLN A 89 4.55 16.51 11.19
C GLN A 89 6.00 15.98 11.22
N LEU A 90 6.86 16.57 10.41
CA LEU A 90 8.30 16.28 10.35
C LEU A 90 9.07 17.12 11.37
N GLY A 91 10.37 16.86 11.50
CA GLY A 91 11.26 17.59 12.41
C GLY A 91 11.25 17.03 13.83
N GLU A 92 12.20 17.49 14.64
CA GLU A 92 12.31 17.06 16.04
C GLU A 92 11.07 17.40 16.87
N ASP A 93 10.37 18.50 16.54
CA ASP A 93 9.16 18.91 17.25
C ASP A 93 7.86 18.44 16.57
N GLY A 94 7.94 17.85 15.37
CA GLY A 94 6.76 17.43 14.60
C GLY A 94 5.92 18.59 14.07
N ASN A 95 6.52 19.76 13.88
CA ASN A 95 5.89 20.99 13.38
C ASN A 95 6.39 21.40 11.98
N GLU A 96 7.26 20.60 11.35
CA GLU A 96 7.78 20.85 10.02
C GLU A 96 7.01 20.08 8.95
N TYR A 97 7.09 20.57 7.72
CA TYR A 97 6.52 19.94 6.54
C TYR A 97 7.33 20.35 5.31
N MET A 98 7.07 19.70 4.18
CA MET A 98 7.70 20.10 2.92
C MET A 98 6.67 20.77 2.03
N HIS A 99 7.05 21.90 1.43
CA HIS A 99 6.18 22.69 0.58
C HIS A 99 6.97 23.43 -0.50
N VAL A 100 6.46 23.37 -1.72
CA VAL A 100 6.79 24.26 -2.83
C VAL A 100 5.52 24.49 -3.64
N GLU A 101 5.36 25.67 -4.23
CA GLU A 101 4.18 25.92 -5.05
C GLU A 101 4.13 24.94 -6.25
N LYS A 102 2.94 24.38 -6.50
CA LYS A 102 2.71 23.42 -7.59
C LYS A 102 3.27 23.90 -8.94
N ARG A 103 3.13 25.20 -9.24
CA ARG A 103 3.60 25.79 -10.51
C ARG A 103 5.13 25.66 -10.66
N TYR A 104 5.89 25.97 -9.62
CA TYR A 104 7.35 25.85 -9.65
C TYR A 104 7.79 24.39 -9.74
N PHE A 105 7.13 23.50 -8.99
CA PHE A 105 7.39 22.07 -9.08
C PHE A 105 7.12 21.52 -10.49
N LEU A 106 5.97 21.86 -11.07
CA LEU A 106 5.58 21.50 -12.44
C LEU A 106 6.64 21.93 -13.47
N GLN A 107 7.04 23.21 -13.44
CA GLN A 107 8.08 23.72 -14.34
C GLN A 107 9.39 22.96 -14.19
N LYS A 108 9.76 22.61 -12.96
CA LYS A 108 10.98 21.86 -12.67
C LYS A 108 10.91 20.43 -13.20
N VAL A 109 9.80 19.72 -12.99
CA VAL A 109 9.58 18.37 -13.55
C VAL A 109 9.67 18.41 -15.09
N LEU A 110 8.99 19.37 -15.72
CA LEU A 110 9.02 19.52 -17.18
C LEU A 110 10.44 19.79 -17.71
N SER A 111 11.27 20.53 -16.97
CA SER A 111 12.67 20.78 -17.35
C SER A 111 13.55 19.53 -17.33
N TYR A 112 13.12 18.47 -16.63
CA TYR A 112 13.81 17.18 -16.57
C TYR A 112 13.35 16.17 -17.60
N LEU A 113 12.21 16.39 -18.25
CA LEU A 113 11.74 15.52 -19.31
C LEU A 113 12.59 15.69 -20.57
N PRO A 114 12.74 14.62 -21.39
CA PRO A 114 13.42 14.73 -22.67
C PRO A 114 12.73 15.76 -23.57
N SER A 115 13.53 16.54 -24.28
CA SER A 115 13.09 17.72 -25.04
C SER A 115 12.41 17.39 -26.39
N SER A 116 12.11 16.12 -26.68
CA SER A 116 11.33 15.75 -27.87
C SER A 116 9.89 16.19 -27.67
N ILE A 117 9.54 17.35 -28.24
CA ILE A 117 8.20 17.97 -28.14
C ILE A 117 7.09 17.08 -28.72
N LEU A 118 7.44 16.12 -29.59
CA LEU A 118 6.48 15.35 -30.36
C LEU A 118 5.85 14.17 -29.61
N ASP A 119 6.52 13.63 -28.58
CA ASP A 119 6.05 12.42 -27.88
C ASP A 119 5.76 12.69 -26.39
N ILE A 120 4.72 12.04 -25.89
CA ILE A 120 4.42 11.99 -24.46
C ILE A 120 5.53 11.18 -23.77
N ALA A 121 6.13 11.76 -22.74
CA ALA A 121 7.22 11.16 -21.97
C ALA A 121 6.78 9.81 -21.36
N SER A 122 7.69 8.84 -21.35
CA SER A 122 7.42 7.50 -20.81
C SER A 122 7.23 7.52 -19.29
N SER A 123 6.70 6.44 -18.72
CA SER A 123 6.59 6.31 -17.25
C SER A 123 7.95 6.34 -16.57
N ALA A 124 8.99 5.81 -17.22
CA ALA A 124 10.37 5.88 -16.73
C ALA A 124 10.86 7.33 -16.65
N ASP A 125 10.67 8.10 -17.73
CA ASP A 125 11.08 9.51 -17.81
C ASP A 125 10.37 10.36 -16.75
N VAL A 126 9.05 10.19 -16.63
CA VAL A 126 8.25 10.93 -15.65
C VAL A 126 8.66 10.55 -14.23
N LEU A 127 8.87 9.26 -13.93
CA LEU A 127 9.28 8.83 -12.60
C LEU A 127 10.62 9.45 -12.19
N LEU A 128 11.61 9.44 -13.09
CA LEU A 128 12.92 10.06 -12.83
C LEU A 128 12.82 11.58 -12.71
N ALA A 129 12.03 12.24 -13.56
CA ALA A 129 11.84 13.69 -13.51
C ALA A 129 11.20 14.14 -12.19
N LEU A 130 10.25 13.38 -11.66
CA LEU A 130 9.65 13.62 -10.34
C LEU A 130 10.69 13.47 -9.22
N HIS A 131 11.53 12.42 -9.26
CA HIS A 131 12.61 12.23 -8.28
C HIS A 131 13.63 13.38 -8.31
N LYS A 132 14.06 13.79 -9.51
CA LYS A 132 15.00 14.90 -9.69
C LYS A 132 14.41 16.23 -9.21
N ALA A 133 13.17 16.54 -9.55
CA ALA A 133 12.51 17.76 -9.09
C ALA A 133 12.35 17.80 -7.57
N HIS A 134 11.92 16.68 -6.96
CA HIS A 134 11.83 16.57 -5.51
C HIS A 134 13.19 16.75 -4.83
N PHE A 135 14.25 16.15 -5.39
CA PHE A 135 15.60 16.26 -4.85
C PHE A 135 16.06 17.71 -4.81
N ASP A 136 15.87 18.42 -5.93
CA ASP A 136 16.26 19.81 -6.09
C ASP A 136 15.62 20.74 -5.06
N PHE A 137 14.36 20.52 -4.72
CA PHE A 137 13.64 21.36 -3.76
C PHE A 137 13.88 20.98 -2.30
N PHE A 138 14.05 19.69 -1.99
CA PHE A 138 13.94 19.23 -0.60
C PHE A 138 15.20 18.56 -0.05
N SER A 139 16.17 18.19 -0.88
CA SER A 139 17.28 17.34 -0.42
C SER A 139 18.67 17.74 -0.89
N THR A 140 18.79 18.75 -1.75
CA THR A 140 20.09 19.21 -2.27
C THR A 140 21.15 19.45 -1.19
N LEU A 141 20.80 20.13 -0.10
CA LEU A 141 21.74 20.43 0.98
C LEU A 141 22.25 19.19 1.72
N ILE A 142 21.42 18.15 1.86
CA ILE A 142 21.77 16.91 2.56
C ILE A 142 22.78 16.09 1.77
N TYR A 143 22.71 16.19 0.44
CA TYR A 143 23.52 15.39 -0.48
C TYR A 143 24.60 16.21 -1.19
N ASN A 144 25.08 17.29 -0.58
CA ASN A 144 26.14 18.14 -1.16
C ASN A 144 25.84 18.58 -2.61
N ASN A 145 24.58 18.94 -2.88
CA ASN A 145 24.06 19.35 -4.19
C ASN A 145 24.16 18.29 -5.30
N LYS A 146 24.35 17.01 -4.96
CA LYS A 146 24.47 15.91 -5.94
C LYS A 146 23.53 14.77 -5.61
N MET A 147 22.56 14.53 -6.49
CA MET A 147 21.62 13.43 -6.33
C MET A 147 22.33 12.07 -6.37
N PRO A 148 22.08 11.18 -5.39
CA PRO A 148 22.55 9.81 -5.43
C PRO A 148 22.12 9.06 -6.69
N LYS A 149 22.98 8.15 -7.18
CA LYS A 149 22.67 7.29 -8.34
C LYS A 149 21.65 6.21 -8.01
N ASN A 150 21.55 5.81 -6.75
CA ASN A 150 20.60 4.79 -6.33
C ASN A 150 19.31 5.44 -5.87
N ILE A 151 18.19 5.02 -6.45
CA ILE A 151 16.86 5.53 -6.12
C ILE A 151 16.05 4.40 -5.49
N LEU A 152 15.54 4.63 -4.28
CA LEU A 152 14.60 3.76 -3.61
C LEU A 152 13.17 4.17 -3.97
N TYR A 153 12.51 3.34 -4.78
CA TYR A 153 11.13 3.56 -5.16
C TYR A 153 10.22 2.61 -4.37
N HIS A 154 9.39 3.20 -3.49
CA HIS A 154 8.49 2.45 -2.63
C HIS A 154 7.17 2.16 -3.34
N ILE A 155 6.99 0.89 -3.74
CA ILE A 155 5.79 0.36 -4.36
C ILE A 155 4.87 -0.23 -3.28
N HIS A 156 3.71 0.40 -3.07
CA HIS A 156 2.75 -0.11 -2.08
C HIS A 156 2.05 -1.40 -2.49
N CYS A 157 1.93 -1.67 -3.80
CA CYS A 157 1.20 -2.81 -4.34
C CYS A 157 2.05 -3.57 -5.35
N ASP A 158 2.34 -4.83 -5.05
CA ASP A 158 3.21 -5.70 -5.87
C ASP A 158 2.71 -5.85 -7.31
N ALA A 159 1.42 -5.62 -7.56
CA ALA A 159 0.84 -5.59 -8.90
C ALA A 159 1.43 -4.51 -9.82
N TYR A 160 2.12 -3.50 -9.27
CA TYR A 160 2.78 -2.46 -10.06
C TYR A 160 4.26 -2.76 -10.33
N LEU A 161 4.81 -3.78 -9.70
CA LEU A 161 6.20 -4.20 -9.89
C LEU A 161 6.52 -4.52 -11.36
N PRO A 162 5.66 -5.19 -12.15
CA PRO A 162 5.95 -5.43 -13.57
C PRO A 162 6.14 -4.16 -14.40
N PHE A 163 5.47 -3.05 -14.04
CA PHE A 163 5.67 -1.78 -14.72
C PHE A 163 7.04 -1.19 -14.39
N LEU A 164 7.47 -1.26 -13.12
CA LEU A 164 8.82 -0.85 -12.74
C LEU A 164 9.88 -1.72 -13.41
N MET A 165 9.72 -3.04 -13.44
CA MET A 165 10.70 -3.93 -14.09
C MET A 165 10.76 -3.69 -15.61
N LYS A 166 9.66 -3.25 -16.22
CA LYS A 166 9.66 -2.84 -17.63
C LYS A 166 10.46 -1.56 -17.85
N ASP A 167 10.26 -0.56 -16.98
CA ASP A 167 10.94 0.73 -17.07
C ASP A 167 12.43 0.65 -16.68
N PHE A 168 12.75 -0.23 -15.72
CA PHE A 168 14.06 -0.38 -15.11
C PHE A 168 14.36 -1.89 -14.90
N PRO A 169 14.76 -2.62 -15.95
CA PRO A 169 14.93 -4.08 -15.91
C PRO A 169 16.04 -4.55 -14.96
N ASP A 170 17.04 -3.70 -14.70
CA ASP A 170 18.14 -3.99 -13.78
C ASP A 170 17.78 -3.72 -12.31
N SER A 171 16.51 -3.41 -12.01
CA SER A 171 16.09 -3.10 -10.64
C SER A 171 16.24 -4.30 -9.72
N LYS A 172 16.67 -4.06 -8.48
CA LYS A 172 16.60 -5.07 -7.40
C LYS A 172 15.35 -4.87 -6.55
N ILE A 173 14.84 -5.93 -5.93
CA ILE A 173 13.62 -5.88 -5.12
C ILE A 173 13.96 -6.04 -3.64
N ILE A 174 13.44 -5.15 -2.82
CA ILE A 174 13.46 -5.24 -1.36
C ILE A 174 12.02 -5.49 -0.92
N SER A 175 11.73 -6.68 -0.41
CA SER A 175 10.39 -7.06 0.02
C SER A 175 10.33 -7.22 1.53
N MET A 176 9.39 -6.53 2.16
CA MET A 176 9.07 -6.84 3.56
C MET A 176 8.38 -8.19 3.66
N ILE A 177 8.81 -8.99 4.63
CA ILE A 177 8.09 -10.17 5.08
C ILE A 177 7.66 -9.99 6.53
N ARG A 178 6.63 -10.74 6.91
CA ARG A 178 6.19 -10.88 8.28
C ARG A 178 5.52 -12.22 8.38
N ILE A 179 5.62 -12.86 9.54
CA ILE A 179 4.88 -14.09 9.87
C ILE A 179 3.42 -13.95 9.37
N PRO A 180 2.99 -14.77 8.39
CA PRO A 180 1.72 -14.62 7.71
C PRO A 180 0.53 -14.63 8.66
N SER A 181 0.55 -15.52 9.65
CA SER A 181 -0.51 -15.63 10.64
C SER A 181 -0.72 -14.32 11.41
N VAL A 182 0.37 -13.65 11.79
CA VAL A 182 0.35 -12.34 12.47
C VAL A 182 -0.14 -11.25 11.52
N ASN A 183 0.37 -11.22 10.27
CA ASN A 183 -0.01 -10.19 9.31
C ASN A 183 -1.49 -10.28 8.91
N ILE A 184 -2.00 -11.49 8.66
CA ILE A 184 -3.41 -11.73 8.35
C ILE A 184 -4.28 -11.31 9.53
N SER A 185 -3.96 -11.74 10.75
CA SER A 185 -4.72 -11.37 11.95
C SER A 185 -4.81 -9.84 12.12
N ARG A 186 -3.67 -9.15 11.97
CA ARG A 186 -3.60 -7.69 12.06
C ARG A 186 -4.39 -6.99 10.95
N ARG A 187 -4.25 -7.45 9.69
CA ARG A 187 -4.95 -6.87 8.54
C ARG A 187 -6.46 -7.10 8.66
N LEU A 188 -6.90 -8.27 9.11
CA LEU A 188 -8.30 -8.52 9.43
C LEU A 188 -8.78 -7.56 10.51
N ARG A 189 -8.07 -7.42 11.64
CA ARG A 189 -8.46 -6.47 12.70
C ARG A 189 -8.57 -5.04 12.18
N SER A 190 -7.51 -4.52 11.56
CA SER A 190 -7.45 -3.13 11.07
C SER A 190 -8.35 -2.83 9.87
N SER A 191 -8.70 -3.82 9.05
CA SER A 191 -9.51 -3.61 7.83
C SER A 191 -10.94 -4.13 7.93
N MET A 192 -11.25 -4.97 8.92
CA MET A 192 -12.59 -5.52 9.16
C MET A 192 -13.21 -5.05 10.47
N LEU A 193 -12.44 -4.81 11.53
CA LEU A 193 -13.03 -4.40 12.81
C LEU A 193 -13.11 -2.88 12.97
N GLU A 194 -12.30 -2.12 12.23
CA GLU A 194 -12.24 -0.66 12.33
C GLU A 194 -12.65 -0.02 11.00
N ALA A 195 -13.82 0.63 10.99
CA ALA A 195 -14.21 1.47 9.87
C ALA A 195 -13.23 2.63 9.73
N ASP A 196 -12.66 2.83 8.55
CA ASP A 196 -11.96 4.08 8.21
C ASP A 196 -13.04 5.15 8.01
N ILE A 197 -13.66 5.59 9.11
CA ILE A 197 -14.76 6.56 9.14
C ILE A 197 -14.35 7.90 8.54
N VAL A 198 -13.04 8.18 8.55
CA VAL A 198 -12.43 9.33 7.89
C VAL A 198 -12.59 9.23 6.38
N LYS A 199 -12.67 8.04 5.79
CA LYS A 199 -12.75 7.84 4.33
C LYS A 199 -14.05 7.24 3.83
N LEU A 200 -14.77 6.45 4.62
CA LEU A 200 -16.03 5.79 4.25
C LEU A 200 -17.08 6.07 5.31
N ASN A 201 -18.35 6.23 4.91
CA ASN A 201 -19.43 6.23 5.90
C ASN A 201 -19.66 4.80 6.44
N ALA A 202 -20.44 4.67 7.52
CA ALA A 202 -20.67 3.39 8.19
C ALA A 202 -21.36 2.31 7.31
N LEU A 203 -22.28 2.71 6.43
CA LEU A 203 -22.98 1.78 5.51
C LEU A 203 -22.05 1.29 4.40
N ASP A 204 -21.25 2.20 3.86
CA ASP A 204 -20.29 1.90 2.79
C ASP A 204 -19.19 0.97 3.29
N TYR A 205 -18.78 1.15 4.55
CA TYR A 205 -17.85 0.24 5.20
C TYR A 205 -18.39 -1.20 5.28
N TYR A 206 -19.67 -1.38 5.63
CA TYR A 206 -20.32 -2.70 5.69
C TYR A 206 -20.17 -3.47 4.36
N PHE A 207 -20.33 -2.79 3.23
CA PHE A 207 -20.18 -3.40 1.91
C PHE A 207 -18.72 -3.75 1.61
N VAL A 208 -17.81 -2.79 1.81
CA VAL A 208 -16.38 -2.94 1.49
C VAL A 208 -15.76 -4.09 2.29
N LYS A 209 -16.16 -4.23 3.55
CA LYS A 209 -15.65 -5.19 4.52
C LYS A 209 -15.74 -6.64 4.05
N SER A 210 -16.86 -7.05 3.46
CA SER A 210 -17.07 -8.43 2.96
C SER A 210 -15.96 -8.87 1.99
N SER A 211 -15.50 -7.94 1.14
CA SER A 211 -14.47 -8.21 0.15
C SER A 211 -13.06 -8.36 0.73
N VAL A 212 -12.81 -7.77 1.92
CA VAL A 212 -11.49 -7.72 2.56
C VAL A 212 -10.96 -9.12 2.85
N ILE A 213 -11.81 -10.05 3.32
CA ILE A 213 -11.43 -11.42 3.65
C ILE A 213 -10.75 -12.10 2.46
N SER A 214 -11.41 -12.10 1.31
CA SER A 214 -10.90 -12.74 0.08
C SER A 214 -9.61 -12.08 -0.40
N LYS A 215 -9.57 -10.75 -0.29
CA LYS A 215 -8.50 -9.93 -0.83
C LYS A 215 -7.22 -9.99 0.00
N ILE A 216 -7.29 -10.19 1.32
CA ILE A 216 -6.10 -10.44 2.14
C ILE A 216 -5.41 -11.72 1.68
N SER A 217 -6.13 -12.84 1.51
CA SER A 217 -5.52 -14.08 1.00
C SER A 217 -5.02 -13.92 -0.43
N CYS A 218 -5.76 -13.21 -1.29
CA CYS A 218 -5.34 -12.88 -2.64
C CYS A 218 -4.03 -12.08 -2.67
N TYR A 219 -3.89 -11.10 -1.77
CA TYR A 219 -2.74 -10.21 -1.69
C TYR A 219 -1.45 -10.99 -1.45
N HIS A 220 -1.44 -11.88 -0.45
CA HIS A 220 -0.24 -12.66 -0.19
C HIS A 220 0.08 -13.66 -1.31
N PHE A 221 -0.94 -14.34 -1.86
CA PHE A 221 -0.75 -15.22 -3.01
C PHE A 221 -0.14 -14.46 -4.19
N ARG A 222 -0.68 -13.27 -4.51
CA ARG A 222 -0.19 -12.45 -5.62
C ARG A 222 1.26 -12.03 -5.41
N ALA A 223 1.62 -11.53 -4.23
CA ALA A 223 2.99 -11.12 -3.94
C ALA A 223 3.98 -12.28 -4.20
N LEU A 224 3.74 -13.45 -3.61
CA LEU A 224 4.60 -14.63 -3.81
C LEU A 224 4.60 -15.13 -5.25
N ASN A 225 3.45 -15.11 -5.93
CA ASN A 225 3.35 -15.49 -7.34
C ASN A 225 4.15 -14.55 -8.26
N TYR A 226 4.20 -13.25 -7.94
CA TYR A 226 5.06 -12.32 -8.66
C TYR A 226 6.53 -12.62 -8.39
N TYR A 227 6.89 -12.88 -7.14
CA TYR A 227 8.27 -13.18 -6.76
C TYR A 227 8.80 -14.47 -7.37
N ALA A 228 7.96 -15.49 -7.52
CA ALA A 228 8.31 -16.73 -8.21
C ALA A 228 8.57 -16.53 -9.72
N LYS A 229 8.11 -15.41 -10.31
CA LYS A 229 8.19 -15.14 -11.76
C LYS A 229 9.25 -14.11 -12.14
N VAL A 230 9.75 -13.32 -11.20
CA VAL A 230 10.78 -12.33 -11.49
C VAL A 230 12.15 -13.01 -11.46
N SER A 231 12.96 -12.73 -12.47
CA SER A 231 14.33 -13.22 -12.56
C SER A 231 15.33 -12.41 -11.72
N THR A 232 14.92 -11.25 -11.22
CA THR A 232 15.79 -10.38 -10.43
C THR A 232 15.88 -10.86 -8.99
N GLU A 233 16.96 -10.44 -8.33
CA GLU A 233 17.24 -10.74 -6.93
C GLU A 233 16.22 -10.07 -6.00
N ILE A 234 15.76 -10.82 -4.99
CA ILE A 234 14.80 -10.35 -4.00
C ILE A 234 15.42 -10.43 -2.60
N PHE A 235 15.54 -9.29 -1.94
CA PHE A 235 15.97 -9.18 -0.55
C PHE A 235 14.76 -9.15 0.37
N PHE A 236 14.60 -10.19 1.17
CA PHE A 236 13.50 -10.28 2.14
C PHE A 236 13.93 -9.72 3.48
N VAL A 237 13.26 -8.65 3.92
CA VAL A 237 13.48 -8.03 5.23
C VAL A 237 12.34 -8.45 6.16
N ASP A 238 12.65 -9.23 7.19
CA ASP A 238 11.65 -9.57 8.20
C ASP A 238 11.34 -8.37 9.08
N TYR A 239 10.06 -8.02 9.16
CA TYR A 239 9.59 -6.87 9.94
C TYR A 239 9.94 -6.99 11.44
N GLN A 240 9.86 -8.20 12.00
CA GLN A 240 10.15 -8.40 13.41
C GLN A 240 11.65 -8.29 13.67
N ALA A 241 12.48 -8.89 12.81
CA ALA A 241 13.94 -8.72 12.87
C ALA A 241 14.32 -7.24 12.79
N LEU A 242 13.75 -6.49 11.83
CA LEU A 242 13.98 -5.06 11.67
C LEU A 242 13.59 -4.24 12.91
N VAL A 243 12.51 -4.61 13.61
CA VAL A 243 12.10 -3.90 14.84
C VAL A 243 13.01 -4.24 16.01
N ASN A 244 13.49 -5.48 16.10
CA ASN A 244 14.32 -5.95 17.20
C ASN A 244 15.78 -5.47 17.08
N ASP A 245 16.30 -5.42 15.86
CA ASP A 245 17.70 -5.09 15.58
C ASP A 245 17.83 -4.27 14.28
N GLN A 246 17.32 -3.04 14.32
CA GLN A 246 17.26 -2.18 13.14
C GLN A 246 18.65 -1.91 12.52
N ILE A 247 19.71 -1.78 13.34
CA ILE A 247 21.04 -1.41 12.86
C ILE A 247 21.63 -2.55 12.06
N ASN A 248 21.67 -3.77 12.63
CA ASN A 248 22.26 -4.92 11.94
C ASN A 248 21.45 -5.28 10.69
N ILE A 249 20.12 -5.29 10.76
CA ILE A 249 19.28 -5.64 9.61
C ILE A 249 19.42 -4.62 8.48
N VAL A 250 19.45 -3.32 8.77
CA VAL A 250 19.65 -2.28 7.73
C VAL A 250 21.05 -2.38 7.14
N ASN A 251 22.10 -2.56 7.97
CA ASN A 251 23.47 -2.67 7.48
C ASN A 251 23.71 -3.96 6.68
N SER A 252 23.12 -5.09 7.08
CA SER A 252 23.10 -6.34 6.30
C SER A 252 22.43 -6.11 4.94
N LEU A 253 21.28 -5.44 4.90
CA LEU A 253 20.60 -5.09 3.66
C LEU A 253 21.48 -4.20 2.76
N LEU A 254 22.02 -3.10 3.29
CA LEU A 254 22.88 -2.17 2.54
C LEU A 254 24.10 -2.89 1.94
N LYS A 255 24.77 -3.74 2.73
CA LYS A 255 25.89 -4.56 2.27
C LYS A 255 25.48 -5.47 1.11
N GLN A 256 24.33 -6.16 1.20
CA GLN A 256 23.83 -7.01 0.12
C GLN A 256 23.43 -6.21 -1.13
N LEU A 257 22.98 -4.97 -0.97
CA LEU A 257 22.72 -4.06 -2.08
C LEU A 257 24.01 -3.53 -2.74
N GLY A 258 25.16 -3.66 -2.06
CA GLY A 258 26.46 -3.13 -2.50
C GLY A 258 26.68 -1.67 -2.08
N LEU A 259 26.09 -1.26 -0.96
CA LEU A 259 26.18 0.09 -0.39
C LEU A 259 26.93 0.05 0.94
N HIS A 260 27.44 1.21 1.36
CA HIS A 260 28.06 1.34 2.67
C HIS A 260 27.00 1.22 3.78
N GLY A 261 27.40 0.71 4.94
CA GLY A 261 26.53 0.70 6.13
C GLY A 261 26.47 2.07 6.80
N PHE A 262 25.45 2.28 7.62
CA PHE A 262 25.43 3.37 8.58
C PHE A 262 26.36 3.08 9.77
N SER A 263 26.92 4.14 10.34
CA SER A 263 27.43 4.08 11.72
C SER A 263 26.26 4.00 12.71
N ASP A 264 26.44 3.28 13.81
CA ASP A 264 25.38 2.95 14.79
C ASP A 264 24.57 4.18 15.28
N SER A 265 25.20 5.35 15.38
CA SER A 265 24.55 6.59 15.83
C SER A 265 23.69 7.31 14.78
N CYS A 266 23.74 6.89 13.51
CA CYS A 266 23.11 7.63 12.41
C CYS A 266 21.78 7.05 11.94
N LEU A 267 21.39 5.86 12.42
CA LEU A 267 20.18 5.19 11.93
C LEU A 267 18.92 5.72 12.64
N THR A 268 18.39 6.82 12.11
CA THR A 268 17.14 7.43 12.57
C THR A 268 16.13 7.51 11.43
N PRO A 269 14.82 7.28 11.70
CA PRO A 269 13.79 7.50 10.71
C PRO A 269 13.76 8.96 10.24
N THR A 270 13.97 9.18 8.96
CA THR A 270 13.93 10.51 8.34
C THR A 270 13.06 10.54 7.10
N PHE A 271 12.73 11.73 6.67
CA PHE A 271 12.22 12.02 5.34
C PHE A 271 12.86 13.30 4.80
N ALA A 272 13.59 13.18 3.69
CA ALA A 272 14.36 14.26 3.11
C ALA A 272 15.24 14.94 4.19
N GLY A 273 15.90 14.12 5.02
CA GLY A 273 16.78 14.56 6.13
C GLY A 273 16.08 15.15 7.34
N LYS A 274 14.75 15.32 7.31
CA LYS A 274 13.99 15.76 8.48
C LYS A 274 13.61 14.54 9.33
N PRO A 275 13.79 14.58 10.66
CA PRO A 275 13.30 13.52 11.55
C PRO A 275 11.83 13.20 11.30
N HIS A 276 11.49 11.91 11.27
CA HIS A 276 10.13 11.45 11.01
C HIS A 276 9.61 10.57 12.16
N LYS A 277 8.73 11.16 12.98
CA LYS A 277 8.14 10.47 14.15
C LYS A 277 7.03 9.53 13.73
N LEU A 278 7.41 8.27 13.51
CA LEU A 278 6.50 7.19 13.19
C LEU A 278 5.78 6.65 14.43
N ARG A 279 4.86 7.43 15.01
CA ARG A 279 4.10 7.10 16.24
C ARG A 279 3.48 5.70 16.24
N PHE A 280 3.01 5.25 15.06
CA PHE A 280 2.44 3.91 14.90
C PHE A 280 3.47 2.79 15.20
N TYR A 281 4.73 3.00 14.81
CA TYR A 281 5.81 2.03 14.95
C TYR A 281 6.51 2.11 16.32
N GLU A 282 6.53 3.29 16.94
CA GLU A 282 7.03 3.46 18.32
C GLU A 282 6.29 2.55 19.32
N LYS A 283 4.96 2.43 19.18
CA LYS A 283 4.15 1.50 19.99
C LYS A 283 4.59 0.05 19.84
N HIS A 284 5.12 -0.33 18.68
CA HIS A 284 5.53 -1.70 18.38
C HIS A 284 6.97 -2.00 18.81
N ARG A 285 7.86 -1.00 18.89
CA ARG A 285 9.26 -1.18 19.33
C ARG A 285 9.36 -1.76 20.74
N ASN A 286 8.41 -1.44 21.61
CA ASN A 286 8.44 -1.89 23.01
C ASN A 286 7.66 -3.20 23.26
N MET A 287 7.14 -3.86 22.22
CA MET A 287 6.33 -5.07 22.37
C MET A 287 7.11 -6.33 22.03
N THR A 288 7.18 -7.29 22.97
CA THR A 288 7.74 -8.62 22.70
C THR A 288 6.87 -9.42 21.73
N ILE A 289 7.46 -10.43 21.05
CA ILE A 289 6.73 -11.36 20.17
C ILE A 289 5.58 -12.03 20.94
N GLU A 290 5.83 -12.42 22.19
CA GLU A 290 4.82 -12.99 23.08
C GLU A 290 3.67 -12.03 23.35
N THR A 291 3.96 -10.73 23.51
CA THR A 291 2.95 -9.67 23.68
C THR A 291 2.14 -9.46 22.39
N ILE A 292 2.80 -9.44 21.23
CA ILE A 292 2.10 -9.33 19.94
C ILE A 292 1.22 -10.58 19.72
N ASN A 293 1.74 -11.76 20.03
CA ASN A 293 1.04 -13.03 19.88
C ASN A 293 -0.14 -13.14 20.87
N SER A 294 0.04 -12.76 22.12
CA SER A 294 -1.02 -12.75 23.13
C SER A 294 -2.12 -11.72 22.82
N ASN A 295 -1.76 -10.59 22.20
CA ASN A 295 -2.73 -9.61 21.69
C ASN A 295 -3.44 -10.06 20.41
N SER A 296 -2.89 -11.06 19.71
CA SER A 296 -3.44 -11.60 18.46
C SER A 296 -4.40 -12.78 18.67
N LYS A 297 -4.87 -13.04 19.90
CA LYS A 297 -5.74 -14.17 20.35
C LYS A 297 -6.94 -14.56 19.46
N SER A 298 -7.27 -13.83 18.40
CA SER A 298 -8.40 -14.08 17.49
C SER A 298 -8.21 -15.22 16.46
N ILE A 299 -7.07 -15.93 16.48
CA ILE A 299 -6.84 -17.10 15.61
C ILE A 299 -6.28 -18.23 16.49
N SER A 300 -6.84 -19.43 16.46
CA SER A 300 -6.31 -20.59 17.20
C SER A 300 -4.84 -20.88 16.85
N SER A 301 -4.07 -21.52 17.74
CA SER A 301 -2.61 -21.69 17.58
C SER A 301 -2.19 -22.64 16.46
N LYS A 302 -2.95 -23.72 16.20
CA LYS A 302 -2.59 -24.76 15.23
C LYS A 302 -2.62 -24.31 13.75
N PRO A 303 -3.65 -23.58 13.26
CA PRO A 303 -3.70 -23.14 11.86
C PRO A 303 -2.62 -22.11 11.50
N ARG A 304 -2.06 -21.42 12.51
CA ARG A 304 -0.97 -20.47 12.33
C ARG A 304 0.31 -21.17 11.89
N LEU A 305 0.72 -22.19 12.63
CA LEU A 305 1.95 -22.93 12.39
C LEU A 305 1.99 -23.55 10.99
N ILE A 306 0.85 -24.05 10.50
CA ILE A 306 0.75 -24.66 9.16
C ILE A 306 0.94 -23.61 8.05
N LEU A 307 0.26 -22.47 8.16
CA LEU A 307 0.39 -21.39 7.19
C LEU A 307 1.82 -20.82 7.19
N ASP A 308 2.37 -20.59 8.37
CA ASP A 308 3.71 -20.01 8.53
C ASP A 308 4.77 -20.97 7.97
N ALA A 309 4.66 -22.28 8.22
CA ALA A 309 5.53 -23.31 7.63
C ALA A 309 5.47 -23.34 6.09
N ILE A 310 4.28 -23.14 5.49
CA ILE A 310 4.12 -23.06 4.05
C ILE A 310 4.87 -21.86 3.48
N TYR A 311 4.80 -20.70 4.13
CA TYR A 311 5.50 -19.49 3.67
C TYR A 311 7.01 -19.61 3.81
N SER A 312 7.49 -20.07 4.97
CA SER A 312 8.92 -20.30 5.20
C SER A 312 9.47 -21.24 4.13
N ALA A 313 8.81 -22.38 3.89
CA ALA A 313 9.23 -23.30 2.83
C ALA A 313 9.27 -22.63 1.44
N LYS A 314 8.29 -21.79 1.09
CA LYS A 314 8.28 -21.09 -0.21
C LYS A 314 9.38 -20.02 -0.33
N LEU A 315 9.63 -19.27 0.73
CA LEU A 315 10.64 -18.20 0.76
C LEU A 315 12.06 -18.78 0.75
N GLU A 316 12.26 -19.91 1.41
CA GLU A 316 13.55 -20.62 1.49
C GLU A 316 13.82 -21.52 0.28
N GLY A 317 12.93 -21.56 -0.72
CA GLY A 317 13.11 -22.41 -1.90
C GLY A 317 12.82 -23.90 -1.65
N HIS A 318 12.24 -24.26 -0.50
CA HIS A 318 11.99 -25.63 -0.09
C HIS A 318 10.64 -26.18 -0.58
N SER A 319 10.58 -27.50 -0.79
CA SER A 319 9.31 -28.20 -1.04
C SER A 319 8.48 -28.29 0.23
N ILE A 320 7.15 -28.11 0.13
CA ILE A 320 6.25 -28.25 1.28
C ILE A 320 5.98 -29.75 1.53
N PRO A 321 6.20 -30.29 2.75
CA PRO A 321 5.89 -31.68 3.07
C PRO A 321 4.41 -32.02 2.85
N PHE A 322 4.14 -33.24 2.35
CA PHE A 322 2.76 -33.69 2.06
C PHE A 322 1.82 -33.56 3.26
N ILE A 323 2.30 -33.95 4.45
CA ILE A 323 1.50 -33.85 5.69
C ILE A 323 1.11 -32.41 6.03
N ILE A 324 1.96 -31.43 5.73
CA ILE A 324 1.68 -30.00 5.93
C ILE A 324 0.67 -29.52 4.88
N LYS A 325 0.83 -29.92 3.61
CA LYS A 325 -0.14 -29.62 2.54
C LYS A 325 -1.53 -30.14 2.89
N PHE A 326 -1.63 -31.41 3.29
CA PHE A 326 -2.90 -32.04 3.63
C PHE A 326 -3.58 -31.35 4.81
N LYS A 327 -2.84 -31.09 5.90
CA LYS A 327 -3.36 -30.34 7.05
C LYS A 327 -3.84 -28.95 6.64
N TYR A 328 -3.11 -28.25 5.78
CA TYR A 328 -3.49 -26.93 5.29
C TYR A 328 -4.76 -26.94 4.44
N ILE A 329 -4.95 -27.97 3.61
CA ILE A 329 -6.18 -28.15 2.82
C ILE A 329 -7.37 -28.29 3.78
N LEU A 330 -7.29 -29.19 4.77
CA LEU A 330 -8.36 -29.37 5.76
C LEU A 330 -8.68 -28.05 6.48
N GLU A 331 -7.65 -27.34 6.96
CA GLU A 331 -7.78 -26.05 7.64
C GLU A 331 -8.35 -24.94 6.75
N THR A 332 -8.14 -25.01 5.44
CA THR A 332 -8.69 -24.02 4.49
C THR A 332 -10.22 -24.10 4.42
N PHE A 333 -10.79 -25.29 4.57
CA PHE A 333 -12.25 -25.50 4.54
C PHE A 333 -12.94 -25.28 5.89
N MET A 334 -12.19 -25.21 6.99
CA MET A 334 -12.74 -24.90 8.31
C MET A 334 -13.14 -23.41 8.43
N LEU A 335 -14.31 -23.14 9.03
CA LEU A 335 -14.73 -21.78 9.38
C LEU A 335 -13.95 -21.28 10.60
N ARG A 336 -13.23 -20.18 10.41
CA ARG A 336 -12.46 -19.51 11.47
C ARG A 336 -13.35 -18.61 12.31
N ASP A 337 -12.92 -18.29 13.52
CA ASP A 337 -13.73 -17.51 14.47
C ASP A 337 -14.08 -16.11 13.95
N TYR A 338 -13.17 -15.45 13.22
CA TYR A 338 -13.49 -14.18 12.57
C TYR A 338 -14.50 -14.32 11.42
N GLU A 339 -14.55 -15.46 10.72
CA GLU A 339 -15.56 -15.72 9.70
C GLU A 339 -16.91 -15.98 10.33
N LYS A 340 -16.94 -16.73 11.43
CA LYS A 340 -18.16 -16.93 12.22
C LYS A 340 -18.68 -15.59 12.75
N ALA A 341 -17.79 -14.76 13.30
CA ALA A 341 -18.14 -13.42 13.77
C ALA A 341 -18.65 -12.55 12.62
N GLU A 342 -18.05 -12.62 11.44
CA GLU A 342 -18.52 -11.89 10.27
C GLU A 342 -19.89 -12.36 9.80
N LEU A 343 -20.09 -13.67 9.65
CA LEU A 343 -21.40 -14.25 9.30
C LEU A 343 -22.45 -13.84 10.34
N ALA A 344 -22.12 -13.89 11.63
CA ALA A 344 -23.00 -13.43 12.69
C ALA A 344 -23.35 -11.93 12.54
N GLN A 345 -22.41 -11.08 12.12
CA GLN A 345 -22.70 -9.66 11.83
C GLN A 345 -23.61 -9.45 10.61
N PHE A 346 -23.63 -10.37 9.64
CA PHE A 346 -24.53 -10.29 8.48
C PHE A 346 -25.88 -10.97 8.70
N PHE A 347 -26.02 -11.82 9.71
CA PHE A 347 -27.25 -12.61 9.90
C PHE A 347 -27.90 -12.44 11.27
N SER A 348 -27.26 -11.75 12.22
CA SER A 348 -27.90 -11.40 13.50
C SER A 348 -28.96 -10.32 13.31
N LEU A 349 -30.11 -10.51 13.96
CA LEU A 349 -31.22 -9.55 13.96
C LEU A 349 -30.79 -8.15 14.44
N SER A 350 -29.89 -8.08 15.43
CA SER A 350 -29.36 -6.82 15.94
C SER A 350 -28.55 -6.07 14.89
N SER A 351 -27.73 -6.76 14.10
CA SER A 351 -26.93 -6.14 13.04
C SER A 351 -27.78 -5.73 11.85
N ILE A 352 -28.78 -6.56 11.48
CA ILE A 352 -29.79 -6.22 10.47
C ILE A 352 -30.51 -4.93 10.87
N PHE A 353 -31.00 -4.85 12.11
CA PHE A 353 -31.69 -3.67 12.63
C PHE A 353 -30.78 -2.44 12.67
N SER A 354 -29.53 -2.60 13.12
CA SER A 354 -28.51 -1.55 13.11
C SER A 354 -28.24 -1.03 11.69
N TYR A 355 -28.13 -1.92 10.71
CA TYR A 355 -27.94 -1.54 9.31
C TYR A 355 -29.12 -0.69 8.81
N PHE A 356 -30.36 -1.16 8.99
CA PHE A 356 -31.56 -0.42 8.56
C PHE A 356 -31.72 0.93 9.28
N ASN A 357 -31.39 1.00 10.57
CA ASN A 357 -31.39 2.27 11.31
C ASN A 357 -30.32 3.25 10.81
N ASN A 358 -29.20 2.77 10.29
CA ASN A 358 -28.17 3.64 9.72
C ASN A 358 -28.55 4.16 8.33
N ILE A 359 -29.43 3.48 7.58
CA ILE A 359 -29.95 3.99 6.29
C ILE A 359 -30.64 5.33 6.50
N SER A 360 -31.55 5.44 7.46
CA SER A 360 -32.29 6.68 7.71
C SER A 360 -31.33 7.83 8.10
N ARG A 361 -30.30 7.53 8.90
CA ARG A 361 -29.27 8.51 9.29
C ARG A 361 -28.44 9.00 8.11
N VAL A 362 -27.97 8.09 7.25
CA VAL A 362 -27.16 8.47 6.06
C VAL A 362 -27.99 9.26 5.06
N VAL A 363 -29.26 8.89 4.86
CA VAL A 363 -30.20 9.63 4.00
C VAL A 363 -30.45 11.05 4.56
N ALA A 364 -30.49 11.21 5.89
CA ALA A 364 -30.74 12.50 6.54
C ALA A 364 -29.53 13.45 6.51
N LEU A 365 -28.30 12.94 6.64
CA LEU A 365 -27.09 13.76 6.83
C LEU A 365 -26.42 14.26 5.53
N SER A 366 -27.08 14.10 4.38
CA SER A 366 -26.48 14.22 3.04
C SER A 366 -25.35 13.22 2.79
N PRO A 367 -25.50 12.35 1.79
CA PRO A 367 -24.56 11.27 1.57
C PRO A 367 -23.24 11.80 0.99
N ARG A 368 -22.12 11.22 1.46
CA ARG A 368 -20.77 11.68 1.16
C ARG A 368 -20.47 11.59 -0.34
N GLN A 369 -19.81 12.61 -0.88
CA GLN A 369 -19.21 12.56 -2.21
C GLN A 369 -17.76 12.09 -2.09
N TYR A 370 -17.42 11.04 -2.83
CA TYR A 370 -16.07 10.52 -2.90
C TYR A 370 -15.30 11.15 -4.04
N ASP A 371 -14.11 11.69 -3.76
CA ASP A 371 -13.25 12.21 -4.80
C ASP A 371 -12.60 11.06 -5.60
N PHE A 372 -12.99 10.89 -6.85
CA PHE A 372 -12.42 9.86 -7.74
C PHE A 372 -11.03 10.21 -8.28
N LEU A 373 -10.56 11.43 -8.11
CA LEU A 373 -9.18 11.80 -8.38
C LEU A 373 -8.25 11.23 -7.32
N HIS A 374 -8.74 11.09 -6.09
CA HIS A 374 -8.00 10.53 -4.98
C HIS A 374 -7.73 9.02 -5.16
N GLY A 375 -6.44 8.64 -5.16
CA GLY A 375 -6.00 7.26 -5.41
C GLY A 375 -6.58 6.20 -4.47
N TYR A 376 -6.89 6.54 -3.21
CA TYR A 376 -7.65 5.67 -2.29
C TYR A 376 -8.97 5.13 -2.88
N PHE A 377 -9.84 6.00 -3.39
CA PHE A 377 -11.16 5.57 -3.89
C PHE A 377 -11.04 4.87 -5.24
N ARG A 378 -10.02 5.26 -6.01
CA ARG A 378 -9.81 4.74 -7.35
C ARG A 378 -9.04 3.42 -7.37
N PHE A 379 -7.94 3.29 -6.64
CA PHE A 379 -6.99 2.20 -6.84
C PHE A 379 -6.77 1.31 -5.63
N LYS A 380 -7.24 1.69 -4.44
CA LYS A 380 -7.10 0.84 -3.26
C LYS A 380 -7.78 -0.50 -3.52
N TRP A 381 -7.01 -1.58 -3.43
CA TRP A 381 -7.45 -2.94 -3.73
C TRP A 381 -8.69 -3.37 -2.94
N SER A 382 -8.88 -2.84 -1.72
CA SER A 382 -10.05 -3.14 -0.88
C SER A 382 -11.33 -2.45 -1.37
N THR A 383 -11.24 -1.36 -2.12
CA THR A 383 -12.38 -0.52 -2.50
C THR A 383 -13.05 -1.03 -3.79
N PRO A 384 -14.33 -1.44 -3.77
CA PRO A 384 -15.05 -1.81 -4.98
C PRO A 384 -15.44 -0.55 -5.77
N GLN A 385 -14.71 -0.24 -6.84
CA GLN A 385 -14.91 1.00 -7.62
C GLN A 385 -16.36 1.15 -8.13
N SER A 386 -16.98 0.06 -8.59
CA SER A 386 -18.37 0.07 -9.09
C SER A 386 -19.34 0.55 -8.02
N TYR A 387 -19.15 0.11 -6.78
CA TYR A 387 -19.94 0.55 -5.64
C TYR A 387 -19.76 2.05 -5.37
N ILE A 388 -18.51 2.53 -5.27
CA ILE A 388 -18.25 3.96 -5.03
C ILE A 388 -18.81 4.83 -6.17
N LYS A 389 -18.73 4.36 -7.43
CA LYS A 389 -19.28 5.09 -8.59
C LYS A 389 -20.79 5.21 -8.49
N MET A 390 -21.45 4.13 -8.09
CA MET A 390 -22.90 4.09 -7.89
C MET A 390 -23.33 4.98 -6.73
N VAL A 391 -22.64 4.92 -5.59
CA VAL A 391 -22.89 5.82 -4.45
C VAL A 391 -22.74 7.28 -4.87
N ASN A 392 -21.65 7.64 -5.55
CA ASN A 392 -21.48 9.01 -6.06
C ASN A 392 -22.55 9.43 -7.07
N PHE A 393 -22.99 8.53 -7.94
CA PHE A 393 -24.07 8.80 -8.89
C PHE A 393 -25.38 9.14 -8.17
N LEU A 394 -25.72 8.36 -7.14
CA LEU A 394 -26.91 8.60 -6.31
C LEU A 394 -26.79 9.90 -5.48
N ASN A 395 -25.56 10.36 -5.21
CA ASN A 395 -25.27 11.52 -4.35
C ASN A 395 -24.95 12.82 -5.12
N LYS A 396 -25.21 12.91 -6.43
CA LYS A 396 -24.87 14.14 -7.19
C LYS A 396 -25.72 15.36 -6.74
N PRO A 397 -25.10 16.53 -6.45
CA PRO A 397 -25.75 17.71 -5.86
C PRO A 397 -26.79 18.38 -6.75
N HIS A 398 -26.77 18.14 -8.07
CA HIS A 398 -27.85 18.62 -8.96
C HIS A 398 -29.22 17.99 -8.66
N LEU A 399 -29.30 17.04 -7.72
CA LEU A 399 -30.53 16.46 -7.18
C LEU A 399 -30.98 17.11 -5.86
N ASN A 400 -30.32 18.17 -5.37
CA ASN A 400 -30.52 18.71 -4.02
C ASN A 400 -30.89 20.21 -3.98
N SER A 401 -32.18 20.48 -4.09
CA SER A 401 -32.83 21.48 -3.22
C SER A 401 -34.09 20.93 -2.54
N ALA A 402 -34.62 19.81 -3.01
CA ALA A 402 -35.46 18.92 -2.23
C ALA A 402 -35.25 17.51 -2.79
N LEU A 403 -34.55 16.63 -2.08
CA LEU A 403 -34.66 15.20 -2.37
C LEU A 403 -36.15 14.87 -2.26
N SER A 404 -36.81 14.76 -3.41
CA SER A 404 -38.21 14.35 -3.47
C SER A 404 -38.36 13.07 -2.66
N ASN A 405 -39.50 12.87 -2.00
CA ASN A 405 -39.76 11.64 -1.25
C ASN A 405 -39.45 10.40 -2.09
N PHE A 406 -39.64 10.48 -3.41
CA PHE A 406 -39.24 9.47 -4.39
C PHE A 406 -37.74 9.11 -4.35
N GLN A 407 -36.83 10.09 -4.33
CA GLN A 407 -35.38 9.84 -4.30
C GLN A 407 -34.92 9.27 -2.95
N LYS A 408 -35.49 9.73 -1.82
CA LYS A 408 -35.23 9.14 -0.51
C LYS A 408 -35.64 7.67 -0.48
N THR A 409 -36.82 7.35 -1.02
CA THR A 409 -37.29 5.97 -1.16
C THR A 409 -36.35 5.14 -2.03
N ASN A 410 -35.93 5.65 -3.19
CA ASN A 410 -34.98 4.94 -4.06
C ASN A 410 -33.63 4.69 -3.37
N LEU A 411 -33.12 5.65 -2.60
CA LEU A 411 -31.88 5.48 -1.85
C LEU A 411 -32.03 4.42 -0.73
N ILE A 412 -33.17 4.40 -0.05
CA ILE A 412 -33.51 3.37 0.94
C ILE A 412 -33.58 1.99 0.27
N LEU A 413 -34.34 1.84 -0.82
CA LEU A 413 -34.46 0.61 -1.58
C LEU A 413 -33.11 0.13 -2.11
N PHE A 414 -32.27 1.06 -2.55
CA PHE A 414 -30.91 0.77 -2.97
C PHE A 414 -30.07 0.18 -1.82
N TYR A 415 -30.06 0.80 -0.64
CA TYR A 415 -29.32 0.24 0.50
C TYR A 415 -29.90 -1.09 0.98
N ILE A 416 -31.22 -1.29 0.93
CA ILE A 416 -31.85 -2.59 1.17
C ILE A 416 -31.32 -3.63 0.18
N ALA A 417 -31.30 -3.33 -1.12
CA ALA A 417 -30.79 -4.25 -2.13
C ALA A 417 -29.30 -4.55 -1.93
N ILE A 418 -28.49 -3.54 -1.61
CA ILE A 418 -27.06 -3.69 -1.29
C ILE A 418 -26.85 -4.61 -0.10
N TYR A 419 -27.71 -4.57 0.92
CA TYR A 419 -27.62 -5.49 2.05
C TYR A 419 -27.68 -6.95 1.58
N PHE A 420 -28.71 -7.32 0.80
CA PHE A 420 -28.85 -8.68 0.29
C PHE A 420 -27.71 -9.08 -0.64
N VAL A 421 -27.26 -8.17 -1.51
CA VAL A 421 -26.07 -8.40 -2.34
C VAL A 421 -24.83 -8.65 -1.47
N SER A 422 -24.69 -7.95 -0.35
CA SER A 422 -23.58 -8.15 0.61
C SER A 422 -23.64 -9.51 1.29
N CYS A 423 -24.84 -9.94 1.70
CA CYS A 423 -25.09 -11.27 2.25
C CYS A 423 -24.75 -12.39 1.26
N PHE A 424 -24.87 -12.17 -0.04
CA PHE A 424 -24.38 -13.12 -1.04
C PHE A 424 -22.87 -12.99 -1.27
N ALA A 425 -22.37 -11.76 -1.37
CA ALA A 425 -20.98 -11.44 -1.63
C ALA A 425 -20.02 -11.97 -0.55
N ILE A 426 -20.47 -12.09 0.71
CA ILE A 426 -19.67 -12.72 1.75
C ILE A 426 -19.37 -14.19 1.43
N PHE A 427 -20.36 -15.00 1.02
CA PHE A 427 -20.12 -16.40 0.66
C PHE A 427 -19.14 -16.52 -0.51
N LEU A 428 -19.33 -15.68 -1.55
CA LEU A 428 -18.39 -15.62 -2.68
C LEU A 428 -16.99 -15.21 -2.22
N SER A 429 -16.88 -14.27 -1.27
CA SER A 429 -15.60 -13.84 -0.71
C SER A 429 -14.92 -14.95 0.09
N LEU A 430 -15.67 -15.71 0.89
CA LEU A 430 -15.14 -16.87 1.60
C LEU A 430 -14.69 -17.97 0.63
N PHE A 431 -15.45 -18.22 -0.43
CA PHE A 431 -15.05 -19.15 -1.51
C PHE A 431 -13.76 -18.69 -2.19
N LYS A 432 -13.69 -17.43 -2.62
CA LYS A 432 -12.47 -16.85 -3.22
C LYS A 432 -11.27 -16.92 -2.28
N ARG A 433 -11.49 -16.69 -0.98
CA ARG A 433 -10.43 -16.83 0.04
C ARG A 433 -9.86 -18.24 0.00
N ARG A 434 -10.72 -19.25 0.06
CA ARG A 434 -10.34 -20.68 0.02
C ARG A 434 -9.59 -21.02 -1.26
N TYR A 435 -10.10 -20.55 -2.41
CA TYR A 435 -9.43 -20.68 -3.69
C TYR A 435 -7.99 -20.12 -3.65
N TYR A 436 -7.80 -18.86 -3.21
CA TYR A 436 -6.46 -18.27 -3.14
C TYR A 436 -5.56 -18.97 -2.11
N GLN A 437 -6.12 -19.48 -1.03
CA GLN A 437 -5.36 -20.29 -0.07
C GLN A 437 -4.88 -21.59 -0.72
N LEU A 438 -5.73 -22.30 -1.47
CA LEU A 438 -5.30 -23.51 -2.18
C LEU A 438 -4.27 -23.22 -3.27
N MET A 439 -4.44 -22.13 -4.01
CA MET A 439 -3.47 -21.68 -5.03
C MET A 439 -2.08 -21.38 -4.45
N LEU A 440 -1.98 -21.03 -3.16
CA LEU A 440 -0.69 -20.88 -2.50
C LEU A 440 0.14 -22.18 -2.52
N LEU A 441 -0.51 -23.33 -2.43
CA LEU A 441 0.18 -24.63 -2.46
C LEU A 441 0.78 -24.94 -3.83
N SER A 442 0.19 -24.39 -4.90
CA SER A 442 0.61 -24.61 -6.28
C SER A 442 1.66 -23.62 -6.76
N LEU A 443 2.05 -22.62 -5.95
CA LEU A 443 3.13 -21.72 -6.32
C LEU A 443 4.46 -22.46 -6.37
N ASP A 444 5.34 -22.08 -7.28
CA ASP A 444 6.71 -22.55 -7.24
C ASP A 444 7.47 -21.89 -6.07
N PRO A 445 8.50 -22.55 -5.51
CA PRO A 445 9.40 -21.92 -4.56
C PRO A 445 10.13 -20.72 -5.19
N ILE A 446 10.44 -19.71 -4.38
CA ILE A 446 11.14 -18.52 -4.86
C ILE A 446 12.64 -18.86 -4.95
N GLN A 447 13.17 -18.90 -6.17
CA GLN A 447 14.56 -19.33 -6.41
C GLN A 447 15.60 -18.24 -6.15
N ASN A 448 15.23 -16.97 -6.30
CA ASN A 448 16.15 -15.82 -6.24
C ASN A 448 16.00 -15.00 -4.94
N GLY A 449 15.46 -15.63 -3.89
CA GLY A 449 15.21 -15.00 -2.60
C GLY A 449 16.42 -15.05 -1.68
N ARG A 450 16.75 -13.93 -1.04
CA ARG A 450 17.74 -13.87 0.05
C ARG A 450 17.09 -13.27 1.28
N LEU A 451 17.09 -14.02 2.38
CA LEU A 451 16.66 -13.50 3.67
C LEU A 451 17.77 -12.60 4.22
N ILE A 452 17.39 -11.43 4.73
CA ILE A 452 18.31 -10.57 5.49
C ILE A 452 18.27 -11.03 6.94
N ASP A 453 19.39 -11.56 7.40
CA ASP A 453 19.64 -12.01 8.77
C ASP A 453 20.55 -11.06 9.56
#